data_AF-A0A2E6BN91-F1
#
_entry.id   AF-A0A2E6BN91-F1
#
_cell.length_a   1.000
_cell.length_b   1.000
_cell.length_c   1.000
_cell.angle_alpha   90.00
_cell.angle_beta   90.00
_cell.angle_gamma   90.00
#
_symmetry.space_group_name_H-M   'P 1'
#
loop_
_entity.id
_entity.type
_entity.pdbx_description
1 polymer ?
#
loop_
_entity_poly.entity_id
_entity_poly.type
_entity_poly.pdbx_seq_one_letter_code
_entity_poly.pdbx_strand_id
1 'polypeptide(L)' 'MYRKTARNFNPVMATAGKVTVAEVEEILEEGELDHDNIHTPGIYVQRIIEGKNYSKAIENLVFREK' A
#
# COMPACT_ATOMS: atom_id res chain seq x y z
N MET A 1 -0.87 5.00 -1.73
CA MET A 1 0.55 5.24 -1.37
C MET A 1 1.05 4.10 -0.47
N TYR A 2 2.35 3.79 -0.43
CA TYR A 2 2.92 2.77 0.45
C TYR A 2 3.78 3.40 1.53
N ARG A 3 3.67 2.91 2.77
CA ARG A 3 4.45 3.43 3.89
C ARG A 3 5.83 2.75 3.98
N LYS A 4 6.91 3.51 3.71
CA LYS A 4 8.30 3.06 3.84
C LYS A 4 8.54 1.73 3.09
N THR A 5 9.13 0.74 3.77
CA THR A 5 9.48 -0.58 3.23
C THR A 5 8.26 -1.47 2.93
N ALA A 6 7.04 -1.07 3.31
CA ALA A 6 5.83 -1.74 2.82
C ALA A 6 5.66 -1.61 1.30
N ARG A 7 6.44 -0.74 0.63
CA ARG A 7 6.63 -0.71 -0.83
C ARG A 7 7.60 -1.80 -1.29
N ASN A 8 7.35 -3.04 -0.93
CA ASN A 8 8.18 -4.17 -1.38
C ASN A 8 7.72 -4.60 -2.80
N PHE A 9 7.23 -5.83 -2.96
CA PHE A 9 6.74 -6.38 -4.21
C PHE A 9 5.35 -5.86 -4.62
N ASN A 10 4.67 -5.11 -3.76
CA ASN A 10 3.31 -4.64 -4.02
C ASN A 10 3.10 -3.96 -5.39
N PRO A 11 3.93 -3.01 -5.86
CA PRO A 11 3.78 -2.40 -7.19
C PRO A 11 3.95 -3.39 -8.33
N VAL A 12 4.94 -4.28 -8.23
CA VAL A 12 5.24 -5.27 -9.27
C VAL A 12 4.08 -6.25 -9.40
N MET A 13 3.54 -6.73 -8.28
CA MET A 13 2.39 -7.63 -8.25
C MET A 13 1.12 -6.99 -8.84
N ALA A 14 0.90 -5.69 -8.56
CA ALA A 14 -0.23 -4.96 -9.12
C ALA A 14 -0.19 -4.90 -10.66
N THR A 15 0.99 -4.78 -11.26
CA THR A 15 1.16 -4.76 -12.73
C THR A 15 1.08 -6.13 -13.39
N ALA A 16 1.43 -7.20 -12.67
CA ALA A 16 1.45 -8.56 -13.19
C ALA A 16 0.08 -9.26 -13.15
N GLY A 17 -0.84 -8.76 -12.31
CA GLY A 17 -2.17 -9.31 -12.15
C GLY A 17 -3.08 -9.01 -13.34
N LYS A 18 -3.82 -10.02 -13.81
CA LYS A 18 -4.98 -9.79 -14.71
C LYS A 18 -6.10 -9.05 -13.98
N VAL A 19 -6.24 -9.33 -12.68
CA VAL A 19 -7.15 -8.65 -11.76
C VAL A 19 -6.39 -8.42 -10.46
N THR A 20 -6.27 -7.15 -10.08
CA THR A 20 -5.58 -6.65 -8.90
C THR A 20 -6.59 -6.03 -7.96
N VAL A 21 -6.60 -6.53 -6.73
CA VAL A 21 -7.37 -5.99 -5.61
C VAL A 21 -6.37 -5.39 -4.63
N ALA A 22 -6.50 -4.09 -4.34
CA ALA A 22 -5.66 -3.40 -3.37
C ALA A 22 -6.40 -3.25 -2.05
N GLU A 23 -5.82 -3.81 -0.98
CA GLU A 23 -6.26 -3.54 0.39
C GLU A 23 -5.49 -2.33 0.92
N VAL A 24 -6.22 -1.32 1.41
CA VAL A 24 -5.63 -0.04 1.84
C VAL A 24 -6.11 0.35 3.23
N GLU A 25 -5.24 1.05 3.96
CA GLU A 25 -5.55 1.59 5.29
C GLU A 25 -6.52 2.77 5.25
N GLU A 26 -6.52 3.51 4.16
CA GLU A 26 -7.31 4.74 3.99
C GLU A 26 -7.67 4.90 2.52
N ILE A 27 -8.92 5.31 2.27
CA ILE A 27 -9.42 5.73 0.96
C ILE A 27 -9.63 7.25 1.03
N LEU A 28 -9.00 7.96 0.09
CA LEU A 28 -9.08 9.41 -0.03
C LEU A 28 -9.92 9.78 -1.26
N GLU A 29 -10.44 11.01 -1.25
CA GLU A 29 -11.17 11.58 -2.38
C GLU A 29 -10.23 11.94 -3.54
N GLU A 30 -10.80 12.10 -4.73
CA GLU A 30 -10.05 12.47 -5.91
C GLU A 30 -9.34 13.83 -5.73
N GLY A 31 -8.05 13.88 -6.06
CA GLY A 31 -7.23 15.09 -5.94
C GLY A 31 -6.62 15.34 -4.56
N GLU A 32 -6.96 14.56 -3.53
CA GLU A 32 -6.31 14.66 -2.21
C GLU A 32 -4.89 14.06 -2.20
N LEU A 33 -4.60 13.17 -3.15
CA LEU A 33 -3.28 12.62 -3.38
C LEU A 33 -2.52 13.43 -4.43
N ASP A 34 -1.36 13.95 -4.05
CA ASP A 34 -0.44 14.57 -4.98
C ASP A 34 0.05 13.57 -6.05
N HIS A 35 0.03 13.99 -7.30
CA HIS A 35 0.30 13.12 -8.45
C HIS A 35 1.73 12.58 -8.46
N ASP A 36 2.71 13.39 -8.07
CA ASP A 36 4.13 12.98 -8.02
C ASP A 36 4.40 11.93 -6.92
N ASN A 37 3.45 11.79 -6.00
CA ASN A 37 3.52 10.90 -4.85
C ASN A 37 2.78 9.57 -5.06
N ILE A 38 2.18 9.35 -6.23
CA ILE A 38 1.50 8.09 -6.58
C ILE A 38 2.53 7.01 -6.96
N HIS A 39 2.68 5.98 -6.12
CA HIS A 39 3.66 4.90 -6.35
C HIS A 39 3.19 3.85 -7.37
N THR A 40 1.91 3.47 -7.32
CA THR A 40 1.29 2.52 -8.24
C THR A 40 0.12 3.24 -8.89
N PRO A 41 0.17 3.53 -10.19
CA PRO A 41 -0.93 4.16 -10.89
C PRO A 41 -2.22 3.34 -10.78
N GLY A 42 -3.36 4.03 -10.62
CA GLY A 42 -4.67 3.39 -10.44
C GLY A 42 -5.10 2.49 -11.60
N ILE A 43 -4.55 2.67 -12.81
CA ILE A 43 -4.82 1.81 -13.97
C ILE A 43 -4.50 0.33 -13.73
N TYR A 44 -3.55 0.04 -12.84
CA TYR A 44 -3.15 -1.32 -12.50
C TYR A 44 -4.04 -1.96 -11.41
N VAL A 45 -5.00 -1.23 -10.84
CA VAL A 45 -5.84 -1.68 -9.72
C VAL A 45 -7.31 -1.65 -10.14
N GLN A 46 -8.00 -2.79 -10.10
CA GLN A 46 -9.39 -2.89 -10.53
C GLN A 46 -10.38 -2.81 -9.37
N ARG A 47 -9.95 -3.14 -8.15
CA ARG A 47 -10.79 -3.06 -6.95
C ARG A 47 -9.96 -2.56 -5.78
N ILE A 48 -10.56 -1.72 -4.96
CA ILE A 48 -9.97 -1.19 -3.73
C ILE A 48 -10.87 -1.63 -2.58
N ILE A 49 -10.27 -2.14 -1.52
CA ILE A 49 -10.96 -2.48 -0.28
C ILE A 49 -10.27 -1.75 0.88
N GLU A 50 -11.05 -1.14 1.75
CA GLU A 50 -10.55 -0.57 2.99
C GLU A 50 -10.47 -1.69 4.04
N GLY A 51 -9.26 -2.02 4.48
CA GLY A 51 -9.07 -3.02 5.53
C GLY A 51 -9.39 -2.44 6.90
N LYS A 52 -9.98 -3.26 7.77
CA LYS A 52 -10.25 -2.89 9.17
C LYS A 52 -9.37 -3.74 10.09
N ASN A 53 -8.88 -3.14 11.18
CA ASN A 53 -8.07 -3.82 12.21
C ASN A 53 -6.72 -4.36 11.73
N TYR A 54 -5.87 -3.50 11.15
CA TYR A 54 -4.52 -3.89 10.77
C TYR A 54 -3.64 -4.25 11.97
N SER A 55 -3.15 -5.49 12.01
CA SER A 55 -2.04 -5.88 12.87
C SER A 55 -0.73 -5.84 12.09
N LYS A 56 0.12 -4.85 12.37
CA LYS A 56 1.48 -4.77 11.81
C LYS A 56 2.43 -5.52 12.73
N ALA A 57 2.40 -6.85 12.65
CA ALA A 57 3.27 -7.70 13.45
C ALA A 57 4.75 -7.41 13.13
N ILE A 58 5.56 -7.26 14.18
CA ILE A 58 7.01 -7.12 14.07
C ILE A 58 7.59 -8.47 14.44
N GLU A 59 8.16 -9.17 13.45
CA GLU A 59 8.76 -10.49 13.66
C GLU A 59 9.94 -10.44 14.64
N ASN A 60 10.83 -9.47 14.46
CA ASN A 60 12.02 -9.28 15.28
C ASN A 60 12.03 -7.86 15.86
N LEU A 61 11.55 -7.72 17.10
CA LEU A 61 11.49 -6.44 17.82
C LEU A 61 12.84 -6.18 18.51
N VAL A 62 13.72 -5.42 17.87
CA VAL A 62 15.05 -5.11 18.39
C VAL A 62 15.11 -3.66 18.88
N PHE A 63 15.45 -3.47 20.15
CA PHE A 63 15.72 -2.16 20.74
C PHE A 63 17.23 -1.94 20.86
N ARG A 64 17.66 -0.68 20.73
CA ARG A 64 19.06 -0.28 20.98
C ARG A 64 19.03 0.74 22.12
N GLU A 65 19.72 0.44 23.22
CA GLU A 65 19.94 1.43 24.28
C GLU A 65 20.90 2.51 23.77
N LYS A 66 20.64 3.76 24.18
CA LYS A 66 21.29 4.95 23.65
C LYS A 66 22.52 5.32 24.47
#